data_AF-A0A6N6T5X6-F1
#
_entry.id   AF-A0A6N6T5X6-F1
#
_cell.length_a   1.000
_cell.length_b   1.000
_cell.length_c   1.000
_cell.angle_alpha   90.00
_cell.angle_beta   90.00
_cell.angle_gamma   90.00
#
_symmetry.space_group_name_H-M   'P 1'
#
loop_
_entity.id
_entity.type
_entity.pdbx_description
1 polymer ?
#
loop_
_entity_poly.entity_id
_entity_poly.type
_entity_poly.pdbx_seq_one_letter_code
_entity_poly.pdbx_strand_id
1 'polypeptide(L)'
;MRGRSGPADEPRPEPRLGRRPPAVLIGGDCASLGEAELRAALGLLAAGHEAVLGPAADGGYVLIGLNRPCPMLFRGIAWSTPTVLAATRRRLGQAGLDWAELPPGWDVDTPADLRRLRSNLPAAQPWL
;
A
#
# COMPACT_ATOMS: atom_id res chain seq x y z
N MET A 1 62.98 -18.26 13.66
CA MET A 1 61.50 -18.19 13.70
C MET A 1 61.10 -16.76 14.02
N ARG A 2 60.59 -15.99 13.06
CA ARG A 2 60.05 -14.63 13.29
C ARG A 2 58.61 -14.65 12.77
N GLY A 3 57.64 -14.54 13.68
CA GLY A 3 56.22 -14.50 13.37
C GLY A 3 55.86 -13.21 12.63
N ARG A 4 55.07 -13.34 11.55
CA ARG A 4 54.41 -12.21 10.90
C ARG A 4 53.12 -11.94 11.66
N SER A 5 53.04 -10.83 12.37
CA SER A 5 51.77 -10.30 12.86
C SER A 5 51.00 -9.74 11.67
N GLY A 6 49.88 -10.38 11.31
CA GLY A 6 48.93 -9.81 10.35
C GLY A 6 48.26 -8.57 10.93
N PRO A 7 47.72 -7.67 10.08
CA PRO A 7 47.01 -6.49 10.56
C PRO A 7 45.81 -6.91 11.40
N ALA A 8 45.60 -6.17 12.50
CA ALA A 8 44.46 -6.31 13.38
C ALA A 8 43.15 -6.25 12.59
N ASP A 9 42.18 -7.08 12.99
CA ASP A 9 40.79 -7.09 12.50
C ASP A 9 40.24 -5.65 12.44
N GLU A 10 40.25 -5.04 11.27
CA GLU A 10 39.39 -3.89 11.03
C GLU A 10 37.93 -4.37 11.07
N PRO A 11 37.04 -3.70 11.83
CA PRO A 11 35.65 -4.09 11.88
C PRO A 11 35.06 -4.04 10.48
N ARG A 12 34.64 -5.21 9.97
CA ARG A 12 33.95 -5.35 8.70
C ARG A 12 32.71 -4.46 8.73
N PRO A 13 32.48 -3.58 7.72
CA PRO A 13 31.29 -2.75 7.72
C PRO A 13 30.05 -3.66 7.75
N GLU A 14 29.22 -3.48 8.79
CA GLU A 14 27.91 -4.10 8.92
C GLU A 14 27.12 -3.84 7.62
N PRO A 15 26.53 -4.87 6.99
CA PRO A 15 25.72 -4.66 5.80
C PRO A 15 24.57 -3.71 6.17
N ARG A 16 24.60 -2.49 5.63
CA ARG A 16 23.44 -1.60 5.66
C ARG A 16 22.37 -2.30 4.84
N LEU A 17 21.45 -3.01 5.52
CA LEU A 17 20.23 -3.53 4.91
C LEU A 17 19.55 -2.33 4.22
N GLY A 18 19.66 -2.28 2.89
CA GLY A 18 19.02 -1.23 2.11
C GLY A 18 17.55 -1.15 2.45
N ARG A 19 16.98 0.06 2.40
CA ARG A 19 15.54 0.27 2.60
C ARG A 19 14.79 -0.70 1.70
N ARG A 20 13.93 -1.54 2.28
CA ARG A 20 13.08 -2.42 1.48
C ARG A 20 12.23 -1.56 0.53
N PRO A 21 11.97 -2.02 -0.71
CA PRO A 21 11.09 -1.29 -1.59
C PRO A 21 9.70 -1.17 -0.94
N PRO A 22 8.96 -0.09 -1.23
CA PRO A 22 7.56 0.03 -0.81
C PRO A 22 6.74 -1.16 -1.31
N ALA A 23 5.75 -1.54 -0.53
CA ALA A 23 4.76 -2.54 -0.93
C ALA A 23 3.38 -1.88 -1.02
N VAL A 24 2.62 -2.24 -2.05
CA VAL A 24 1.24 -1.81 -2.23
C VAL A 24 0.35 -3.06 -2.32
N LEU A 25 -0.68 -3.10 -1.50
CA LEU A 25 -1.74 -4.11 -1.52
C LEU A 25 -2.99 -3.48 -2.11
N ILE A 26 -3.64 -4.19 -3.03
CA ILE A 26 -4.87 -3.77 -3.71
C ILE A 26 -5.95 -4.86 -3.60
N GLY A 27 -7.22 -4.45 -3.61
CA GLY A 27 -8.35 -5.36 -3.83
C GLY A 27 -8.38 -5.87 -5.27
N GLY A 28 -8.63 -7.16 -5.46
CA GLY A 28 -8.67 -7.78 -6.80
C GLY A 28 -9.95 -7.47 -7.60
N ASP A 29 -10.96 -6.95 -6.91
CA ASP A 29 -12.29 -6.57 -7.38
C ASP A 29 -12.43 -5.04 -7.56
N CYS A 30 -11.37 -4.27 -7.34
CA CYS A 30 -11.41 -2.82 -7.50
C CYS A 30 -11.24 -2.40 -8.96
N ALA A 31 -12.36 -2.25 -9.66
CA ALA A 31 -12.36 -1.76 -11.03
C ALA A 31 -11.99 -0.28 -11.19
N SER A 32 -12.00 0.49 -10.09
CA SER A 32 -11.63 1.90 -10.12
C SER A 32 -10.14 2.17 -10.03
N LEU A 33 -9.31 1.16 -9.73
CA LEU A 33 -7.87 1.30 -9.66
C LEU A 33 -7.25 1.12 -11.05
N GLY A 34 -6.63 2.19 -11.57
CA GLY A 34 -5.87 2.17 -12.81
C GLY A 34 -4.39 2.53 -12.62
N GLU A 35 -3.72 2.77 -13.75
CA GLU A 35 -2.32 3.18 -13.77
C GLU A 35 -2.09 4.49 -12.99
N ALA A 36 -3.02 5.43 -13.08
CA ALA A 36 -2.90 6.75 -12.43
C ALA A 36 -2.87 6.62 -10.90
N GLU A 37 -3.77 5.85 -10.32
CA GLU A 37 -3.86 5.64 -8.86
C GLU A 37 -2.64 4.89 -8.33
N LEU A 38 -2.16 3.87 -9.07
CA LEU A 38 -0.95 3.14 -8.70
C LEU A 38 0.29 4.03 -8.76
N ARG A 39 0.43 4.86 -9.81
CA ARG A 39 1.52 5.83 -9.91
C ARG A 39 1.46 6.87 -8.79
N ALA A 40 0.27 7.36 -8.46
CA ALA A 40 0.07 8.30 -7.35
C ALA A 40 0.47 7.66 -6.01
N ALA A 41 0.03 6.44 -5.72
CA ALA A 41 0.39 5.72 -4.49
C ALA A 41 1.90 5.55 -4.37
N LEU A 42 2.55 5.05 -5.42
CA LEU A 42 3.99 4.84 -5.43
C LEU A 42 4.76 6.16 -5.34
N GLY A 43 4.27 7.22 -5.99
CA GLY A 43 4.86 8.56 -5.93
C GLY A 43 4.82 9.14 -4.52
N LEU A 44 3.70 9.00 -3.81
CA LEU A 44 3.56 9.44 -2.42
C LEU A 44 4.49 8.66 -1.49
N LEU A 45 4.60 7.34 -1.66
CA LEU A 45 5.58 6.54 -0.91
C LEU A 45 7.03 6.92 -1.25
N ALA A 46 7.33 7.22 -2.51
CA ALA A 46 8.66 7.69 -2.90
C ALA A 46 8.99 9.07 -2.31
N ALA A 47 7.99 9.94 -2.17
CA ALA A 47 8.11 11.27 -1.57
C ALA A 47 8.33 11.25 -0.06
N GLY A 48 8.14 10.11 0.61
CA GLY A 48 8.49 9.91 2.02
C GLY A 48 7.33 9.55 2.94
N HIS A 49 6.08 9.56 2.45
CA HIS A 49 4.93 9.14 3.26
C HIS A 49 5.10 7.69 3.72
N GLU A 50 4.80 7.40 4.98
CA GLU A 50 5.01 6.05 5.53
C GLU A 50 3.90 5.09 5.13
N ALA A 51 2.69 5.61 4.91
CA ALA A 51 1.55 4.88 4.39
C ALA A 51 0.77 5.69 3.34
N VAL A 52 0.07 4.99 2.45
CA VAL A 52 -0.91 5.58 1.54
C VAL A 52 -2.19 4.75 1.60
N LEU A 53 -3.35 5.39 1.69
CA LEU A 53 -4.66 4.73 1.63
C LEU A 53 -5.40 5.14 0.36
N GLY A 54 -6.06 4.20 -0.29
CA GLY A 54 -7.10 4.46 -1.28
C GLY A 54 -8.47 4.13 -0.68
N PRO A 55 -9.21 5.11 -0.13
CA PRO A 55 -10.51 4.88 0.48
C PRO A 55 -11.50 4.21 -0.47
N ALA A 56 -12.34 3.34 0.05
CA ALA A 56 -13.52 2.83 -0.65
C ALA A 56 -14.78 3.54 -0.11
N ALA A 57 -15.79 3.73 -0.96
CA ALA A 57 -17.03 4.43 -0.58
C ALA A 57 -17.87 3.68 0.48
N ASP A 58 -17.67 2.37 0.60
CA ASP A 58 -18.36 1.48 1.54
C ASP A 58 -17.78 1.53 2.98
N GLY A 59 -16.67 2.24 3.18
CA GLY A 59 -15.96 2.34 4.46
C GLY A 59 -14.74 1.42 4.60
N GLY A 60 -14.40 0.68 3.54
CA GLY A 60 -13.14 -0.03 3.37
C GLY A 60 -12.04 0.81 2.70
N TYR A 61 -11.06 0.12 2.14
CA TYR A 61 -10.08 0.72 1.24
C TYR A 61 -9.74 -0.26 0.11
N VAL A 62 -9.62 0.27 -1.10
CA VAL A 62 -9.25 -0.48 -2.29
C VAL A 62 -7.73 -0.66 -2.41
N LEU A 63 -6.97 0.19 -1.71
CA LEU A 63 -5.52 0.23 -1.75
C LEU A 63 -4.94 0.58 -0.37
N ILE A 64 -3.87 -0.11 0.03
CA ILE A 64 -2.97 0.33 1.10
C ILE A 64 -1.52 0.13 0.68
N GLY A 65 -0.73 1.19 0.74
CA GLY A 65 0.71 1.19 0.48
C GLY A 65 1.50 1.48 1.75
N LEU A 66 2.64 0.81 1.93
CA LEU A 66 3.52 0.97 3.09
C LEU A 66 4.99 1.00 2.67
N ASN A 67 5.75 1.93 3.25
CA ASN A 67 7.22 2.00 3.08
C ASN A 67 8.00 1.10 4.05
N ARG A 68 7.34 0.64 5.12
CA ARG A 68 7.89 -0.31 6.08
C ARG A 68 6.80 -1.26 6.58
N PRO A 69 7.12 -2.52 6.92
CA PRO A 69 6.16 -3.41 7.53
C PRO A 69 5.54 -2.80 8.79
N CYS A 70 4.21 -2.73 8.85
CA CYS A 70 3.48 -2.32 10.04
C CYS A 70 2.36 -3.34 10.34
N PRO A 71 2.70 -4.52 10.91
CA PRO A 71 1.73 -5.60 11.12
C PRO A 71 0.54 -5.20 12.00
N MET A 72 0.74 -4.23 12.90
CA MET A 72 -0.32 -3.75 13.79
C MET A 72 -1.51 -3.15 13.04
N LEU A 73 -1.31 -2.60 11.84
CA LEU A 73 -2.41 -2.08 11.03
C LEU A 73 -3.43 -3.17 10.70
N PHE A 74 -2.99 -4.42 10.55
CA PHE A 74 -3.83 -5.52 10.06
C PHE A 74 -4.37 -6.45 11.18
N ARG A 75 -3.97 -6.22 12.43
CA ARG A 75 -4.37 -7.08 13.57
C ARG A 75 -5.72 -6.67 14.14
N GLY A 76 -6.59 -7.66 14.34
CA GLY A 76 -7.89 -7.46 14.98
C GLY A 76 -8.78 -6.47 14.23
N ILE A 77 -8.70 -6.46 12.90
CA ILE A 77 -9.64 -5.72 12.06
C ILE A 77 -10.90 -6.57 11.88
N ALA A 78 -12.07 -5.94 12.08
CA ALA A 78 -13.35 -6.49 11.65
C ALA A 78 -13.46 -6.31 10.13
N TRP A 79 -12.84 -7.21 9.38
CA TRP A 79 -12.83 -7.20 7.91
C TRP A 79 -14.26 -7.27 7.36
N SER A 80 -14.44 -6.79 6.12
CA SER A 80 -15.74 -6.74 5.44
C SER A 80 -16.79 -5.94 6.22
N THR A 81 -16.38 -4.85 6.88
CA THR A 81 -17.27 -3.89 7.53
C THR A 81 -16.97 -2.46 7.10
N PRO A 82 -17.96 -1.55 7.17
CA PRO A 82 -17.74 -0.12 6.89
C PRO A 82 -16.78 0.60 7.84
N THR A 83 -16.29 -0.10 8.88
CA THR A 83 -15.44 0.48 9.92
C THR A 83 -13.95 0.28 9.66
N VAL A 84 -13.58 -0.49 8.64
CA VAL A 84 -12.19 -0.88 8.35
C VAL A 84 -11.30 0.34 8.15
N LEU A 85 -11.68 1.28 7.28
CA LEU A 85 -10.90 2.49 6.99
C LEU A 85 -10.71 3.35 8.24
N ALA A 86 -11.79 3.60 8.97
CA ALA A 86 -11.74 4.39 10.20
C ALA A 86 -10.83 3.75 11.26
N ALA A 87 -10.88 2.43 11.39
CA ALA A 87 -10.02 1.68 12.31
C ALA A 87 -8.55 1.72 11.87
N THR A 88 -8.26 1.68 10.57
CA THR A 88 -6.91 1.81 10.02
C THR A 88 -6.34 3.22 10.25
N ARG A 89 -7.09 4.28 9.93
CA ARG A 89 -6.71 5.68 10.20
C ARG A 89 -6.37 5.91 11.68
N ARG A 90 -7.20 5.38 12.59
CA ARG A 90 -6.93 5.47 14.03
C ARG A 90 -5.61 4.79 14.40
N ARG A 91 -5.33 3.61 13.85
CA ARG A 91 -4.07 2.90 14.11
C ARG A 91 -2.85 3.61 13.54
N LEU A 92 -2.97 4.21 12.36
CA LEU A 92 -1.91 5.06 11.77
C LEU A 92 -1.58 6.23 12.71
N GLY A 93 -2.61 6.94 13.18
CA GLY A 93 -2.45 8.03 14.15
C GLY A 93 -1.85 7.57 15.49
N GLN A 94 -2.30 6.43 16.03
CA GLN A 94 -1.74 5.86 17.26
C GLN A 94 -0.27 5.43 17.11
N ALA A 95 0.13 4.99 15.92
CA ALA A 95 1.50 4.63 15.61
C ALA A 95 2.39 5.85 15.27
N GLY A 96 1.81 7.05 15.20
CA GLY A 96 2.53 8.27 14.82
C GLY A 96 3.09 8.23 13.40
N LEU A 97 2.46 7.44 12.51
CA LEU A 97 2.90 7.32 11.13
C LEU A 97 2.39 8.50 10.31
N ASP A 98 3.19 8.99 9.38
CA ASP A 98 2.72 9.91 8.34
C ASP A 98 2.01 9.14 7.22
N TRP A 99 0.85 9.63 6.77
CA TRP A 99 0.12 9.00 5.67
C TRP A 99 -0.60 10.00 4.77
N ALA A 100 -0.80 9.59 3.53
CA ALA A 100 -1.61 10.31 2.55
C ALA A 100 -2.80 9.46 2.10
N GLU A 101 -3.81 10.12 1.54
CA GLU A 101 -4.98 9.45 0.97
C GLU A 101 -5.16 9.84 -0.50
N LEU A 102 -5.43 8.84 -1.33
CA LEU A 102 -5.89 9.03 -2.69
C LEU A 102 -7.38 9.41 -2.72
N PRO A 103 -7.89 9.91 -3.85
CA PRO A 103 -9.33 10.03 -4.05
C PRO A 103 -10.05 8.68 -3.82
N PRO A 104 -11.30 8.70 -3.33
CA PRO A 104 -12.05 7.47 -3.10
C PRO A 104 -12.27 6.65 -4.38
N GLY A 105 -12.02 5.35 -4.27
CA GLY A 105 -12.32 4.34 -5.28
C GLY A 105 -13.58 3.54 -4.95
N TRP A 106 -13.82 2.50 -5.75
CA TRP A 106 -14.91 1.55 -5.57
C TRP A 106 -14.54 0.16 -6.12
N ASP A 107 -15.08 -0.85 -5.48
CA ASP A 107 -15.03 -2.28 -5.80
C ASP A 107 -16.35 -2.77 -6.41
N VAL A 108 -16.29 -3.96 -6.99
CA VAL A 108 -17.42 -4.58 -7.70
C VAL A 108 -18.02 -5.69 -6.85
N ASP A 109 -18.90 -5.33 -5.91
CA ASP A 109 -19.55 -6.29 -5.00
C ASP A 109 -20.99 -6.62 -5.39
N THR A 110 -21.71 -5.64 -5.94
CA THR A 110 -23.15 -5.77 -6.19
C THR A 110 -23.47 -5.81 -7.69
N PRO A 111 -24.67 -6.29 -8.07
CA PRO A 111 -25.15 -6.16 -9.44
C PRO A 111 -25.22 -4.71 -9.95
N ALA A 112 -25.36 -3.73 -9.04
CA ALA A 112 -25.32 -2.32 -9.41
C ALA A 112 -23.90 -1.87 -9.80
N ASP A 113 -22.89 -2.35 -9.09
CA ASP A 113 -21.48 -2.05 -9.39
C ASP A 113 -21.06 -2.67 -10.71
N LEU A 114 -21.54 -3.87 -11.02
CA LEU A 114 -21.31 -4.49 -12.33
C LEU A 114 -21.95 -3.68 -13.48
N ARG A 115 -23.14 -3.12 -13.26
CA ARG A 115 -23.77 -2.22 -14.25
C ARG A 115 -22.94 -0.94 -14.42
N ARG A 116 -22.50 -0.33 -13.31
CA ARG A 116 -21.60 0.83 -13.31
C ARG A 116 -20.30 0.53 -14.08
N LEU A 117 -19.68 -0.62 -13.82
CA LEU A 117 -18.49 -1.07 -14.53
C LEU A 117 -18.74 -1.13 -16.03
N ARG A 118 -19.81 -1.81 -16.46
CA ARG A 118 -20.15 -1.92 -17.89
C ARG A 118 -20.37 -0.57 -18.56
N SER A 119 -20.92 0.41 -17.85
CA SER A 119 -21.10 1.77 -18.37
C SER A 119 -19.79 2.57 -18.47
N ASN A 120 -18.78 2.24 -17.65
CA ASN A 120 -17.50 2.93 -17.61
C ASN A 120 -16.41 2.24 -18.44
N LEU A 121 -16.61 0.98 -18.81
CA LEU A 121 -15.70 0.31 -19.73
C LEU A 121 -15.74 1.06 -21.08
N PRO A 122 -14.57 1.37 -21.67
CA PRO A 122 -14.56 1.83 -23.04
C PRO A 122 -15.28 0.78 -23.89
N ALA A 123 -15.97 1.24 -24.95
CA ALA A 123 -16.55 0.33 -25.94
C ALA A 123 -15.50 -0.72 -26.28
N ALA A 124 -15.89 -2.00 -26.17
CA ALA A 124 -14.97 -3.12 -26.31
C ALA A 124 -14.12 -2.89 -27.56
N GLN A 125 -12.85 -2.56 -27.37
CA GLN A 125 -11.93 -2.62 -28.48
C GLN A 125 -11.83 -4.11 -28.77
N PRO A 126 -12.13 -4.55 -30.00
CA PRO A 126 -11.82 -5.91 -30.42
C PRO A 126 -10.29 -6.01 -30.45
N TRP A 127 -9.68 -6.15 -29.27
CA TRP A 127 -8.31 -6.57 -28.99
C TRP A 127 -7.26 -6.22 -30.07
N LEU A 128 -6.72 -5.00 -30.06
CA LEU A 128 -5.72 -4.49 -31.05
C LEU A 128 -6.27 -4.23 -32.46
#